data_AF-A0A8T4IXG0-F1
#
_entry.id   AF-A0A8T4IXG0-F1
#
_cell.length_a   1.000
_cell.length_b   1.000
_cell.length_c   1.000
_cell.angle_alpha   90.00
_cell.angle_beta   90.00
_cell.angle_gamma   90.00
#
_symmetry.space_group_name_H-M   'P 1'
#
loop_
_entity.id
_entity.type
_entity.pdbx_description
1 polymer ?
#
loop_
_entity_poly.entity_id
_entity_poly.type
_entity_poly.pdbx_seq_one_letter_code
_entity_poly.pdbx_strand_id
1 'polypeptide(L)'
;HVHSPAGGQGLNTSVQDAYNLGWKLGQVLRHGAPDALLDSYEEERAPVAAGVLGLSTRIHRAGHGGATEGARRGKETNQLALGYREGPLAFEGRTAPDGTLRAGDRVPDARCVTGGGEQVRLFDLLRGPHFTLLARGGATLPRIDADAHLVHAHTLAELDEHGAAAYGTAPGLFLIRPDGYLGATGDTALPSGALERFGLAPGTRCD
;
A
#
# COMPACT_ATOMS: atom_id res chain seq x y z
N HIS A 1 -12.24 7.03 16.07
CA HIS A 1 -13.19 8.07 15.62
C HIS A 1 -14.62 7.61 15.91
N VAL A 2 -15.56 8.53 16.11
CA VAL A 2 -17.00 8.23 16.31
C VAL A 2 -17.79 9.15 15.39
N HIS A 3 -18.72 8.58 14.64
CA HIS A 3 -19.51 9.24 13.60
C HIS A 3 -20.84 8.52 13.40
N SER A 4 -21.83 9.23 12.87
CA SER A 4 -23.18 8.73 12.61
C SER A 4 -23.16 7.46 11.72
N PRO A 5 -24.01 6.45 11.99
CA PRO A 5 -24.06 5.21 11.21
C PRO A 5 -24.54 5.40 9.76
N ALA A 6 -25.03 6.60 9.41
CA ALA A 6 -25.46 6.94 8.06
C ALA A 6 -24.28 6.86 7.06
N GLY A 7 -24.13 5.70 6.41
CA GLY A 7 -23.10 5.46 5.38
C GLY A 7 -22.38 4.10 5.48
N GLY A 8 -22.53 3.35 6.57
CA GLY A 8 -21.92 2.00 6.69
C GLY A 8 -20.38 1.97 6.66
N GLN A 9 -19.72 3.13 6.83
CA GLN A 9 -18.27 3.26 6.70
C GLN A 9 -17.50 2.98 8.00
N GLY A 10 -18.15 3.05 9.16
CA GLY A 10 -17.45 2.99 10.45
C GLY A 10 -16.70 1.68 10.72
N LEU A 11 -17.32 0.53 10.39
CA LEU A 11 -16.67 -0.77 10.54
C LEU A 11 -15.53 -0.97 9.53
N ASN A 12 -15.72 -0.56 8.27
CA ASN A 12 -14.68 -0.68 7.25
C ASN A 12 -13.46 0.18 7.60
N THR A 13 -13.67 1.37 8.13
CA THR A 13 -12.58 2.24 8.59
C THR A 13 -11.86 1.63 9.80
N SER A 14 -12.58 1.10 10.79
CA SER A 14 -11.94 0.54 11.99
C SER A 14 -11.12 -0.72 11.70
N VAL A 15 -11.57 -1.59 10.78
CA VAL A 15 -10.79 -2.75 10.33
C VAL A 15 -9.52 -2.30 9.61
N GLN A 16 -9.60 -1.27 8.77
CA GLN A 16 -8.42 -0.71 8.10
C GLN A 16 -7.45 -0.04 9.08
N ASP A 17 -7.96 0.68 10.10
CA ASP A 17 -7.12 1.26 11.16
C ASP A 17 -6.36 0.16 11.91
N ALA A 18 -7.07 -0.90 12.32
CA ALA A 18 -6.48 -2.03 13.03
C ALA A 18 -5.41 -2.74 12.19
N TYR A 19 -5.66 -2.94 10.90
CA TYR A 19 -4.69 -3.58 10.01
C TYR A 19 -3.45 -2.69 9.79
N ASN A 20 -3.64 -1.39 9.56
CA ASN A 20 -2.53 -0.43 9.41
C ASN A 20 -1.67 -0.33 10.67
N LEU A 21 -2.27 -0.30 11.86
CA LEU A 21 -1.55 -0.22 13.14
C LEU A 21 -0.89 -1.55 13.51
N GLY A 22 -1.57 -2.67 13.28
CA GLY A 22 -1.15 -3.99 13.76
C GLY A 22 0.22 -4.42 13.23
N TRP A 23 0.47 -4.24 11.93
CA TRP A 23 1.78 -4.59 11.36
C TRP A 23 2.89 -3.66 11.84
N LYS A 24 2.61 -2.35 12.00
CA LYS A 24 3.58 -1.37 12.52
C LYS A 24 4.01 -1.71 13.95
N LEU A 25 3.05 -2.08 14.80
CA LEU A 25 3.34 -2.57 16.16
C LEU A 25 4.19 -3.84 16.14
N GLY A 26 3.86 -4.80 15.27
CA GLY A 26 4.67 -6.00 15.08
C GLY A 26 6.12 -5.69 14.70
N GLN A 27 6.31 -4.78 13.74
CA GLN A 27 7.64 -4.36 13.29
C GLN A 27 8.47 -3.71 14.40
N VAL A 28 7.90 -2.77 15.15
CA VAL A 28 8.64 -2.09 16.23
C VAL A 28 8.95 -3.06 17.38
N LEU A 29 7.97 -3.85 17.82
CA LEU A 29 8.13 -4.68 19.01
C LEU A 29 8.97 -5.95 18.77
N ARG A 30 8.97 -6.50 17.54
CA ARG A 30 9.58 -7.81 17.26
C ARG A 30 10.78 -7.74 16.32
N HIS A 31 10.84 -6.72 15.46
CA HIS A 31 11.80 -6.66 14.36
C HIS A 31 12.67 -5.41 14.40
N GLY A 32 12.59 -4.60 15.47
CA GLY A 32 13.50 -3.48 15.70
C GLY A 32 13.30 -2.30 14.76
N ALA A 33 12.12 -2.18 14.14
CA ALA A 33 11.80 -0.98 13.36
C ALA A 33 11.81 0.27 14.26
N PRO A 34 12.16 1.45 13.72
CA PRO A 34 12.21 2.68 14.49
C PRO A 34 10.82 3.08 15.00
N ASP A 35 10.73 3.66 16.20
CA ASP A 35 9.47 4.13 16.81
C ASP A 35 8.70 5.08 15.88
N ALA A 36 9.42 5.88 15.09
CA ALA A 36 8.80 6.77 14.13
C ALA A 36 7.95 6.03 13.06
N LEU A 37 8.11 4.70 12.88
CA LEU A 37 7.19 3.90 12.07
C LEU A 37 5.79 3.86 12.71
N LEU A 38 5.68 3.83 14.03
CA LEU A 38 4.39 3.92 14.72
C LEU A 38 3.77 5.31 14.59
N ASP A 39 4.57 6.38 14.64
CA ASP A 39 4.08 7.75 14.44
C ASP A 39 3.37 7.90 13.08
N SER A 40 3.82 7.15 12.06
CA SER A 40 3.18 7.13 10.74
C SER A 40 1.72 6.65 10.74
N TYR A 41 1.27 5.92 11.77
CA TYR A 41 -0.15 5.55 11.89
C TYR A 41 -1.01 6.80 11.98
N GLU A 42 -0.65 7.75 12.83
CA GLU A 42 -1.42 8.98 12.97
C GLU A 42 -1.31 9.82 11.71
N GLU A 43 -0.10 9.99 11.16
CA GLU A 43 0.13 10.76 9.94
C GLU A 43 -0.67 10.24 8.73
N GLU A 44 -0.83 8.92 8.60
CA GLU A 44 -1.61 8.31 7.52
C GLU A 44 -3.12 8.31 7.80
N ARG A 45 -3.55 8.07 9.05
CA ARG A 45 -4.97 7.82 9.36
C ARG A 45 -5.72 9.05 9.82
N ALA A 46 -5.05 10.05 10.40
CA ALA A 46 -5.70 11.29 10.83
C ALA A 46 -6.31 12.07 9.64
N PRO A 47 -5.63 12.27 8.50
CA PRO A 47 -6.23 12.93 7.34
C PRO A 47 -7.43 12.16 6.78
N VAL A 48 -7.39 10.82 6.81
CA VAL A 48 -8.49 9.95 6.38
C VAL A 48 -9.70 10.12 7.29
N ALA A 49 -9.50 10.06 8.60
CA ALA A 49 -10.57 10.27 9.58
C ALA A 49 -11.19 11.68 9.46
N ALA A 50 -10.36 12.71 9.27
CA ALA A 50 -10.82 14.07 9.03
C ALA A 50 -11.65 14.20 7.74
N GLY A 51 -11.22 13.55 6.66
CA GLY A 51 -11.96 13.50 5.39
C GLY A 51 -13.34 12.86 5.53
N VAL A 52 -13.45 11.75 6.25
CA VAL A 52 -14.73 11.07 6.52
C VAL A 52 -15.66 11.95 7.38
N LEU A 53 -15.13 12.63 8.41
CA LEU A 53 -15.91 13.55 9.25
C LEU A 53 -16.40 14.79 8.48
N GLY A 54 -15.53 15.36 7.62
CA GLY A 54 -15.89 16.47 6.75
C GLY A 54 -17.00 16.09 5.76
N LEU A 55 -16.91 14.91 5.15
CA LEU A 55 -17.95 14.38 4.25
C LEU A 55 -19.26 14.11 4.99
N SER A 56 -19.20 13.50 6.18
CA SER A 56 -20.37 13.24 7.02
C SER A 56 -21.08 14.53 7.43
N THR A 57 -20.33 15.59 7.77
CA THR A 57 -20.88 16.91 8.11
C THR A 57 -21.59 17.56 6.92
N ARG A 58 -21.03 17.44 5.70
CA ARG A 58 -21.66 17.96 4.48
C ARG A 58 -22.96 17.23 4.16
N ILE A 59 -22.99 15.90 4.26
CA ILE A 59 -24.19 15.08 4.00
C ILE A 59 -25.29 15.36 5.05
N HIS A 60 -24.93 15.46 6.33
CA HIS A 60 -25.88 15.77 7.39
C HIS A 60 -26.53 17.15 7.22
N ARG A 61 -25.74 18.17 6.81
CA ARG A 61 -26.26 19.52 6.51
C ARG A 61 -27.15 19.53 5.27
N ALA A 62 -26.84 18.72 4.25
CA ALA A 62 -27.67 18.60 3.05
C ALA A 62 -29.03 17.90 3.31
N GLY A 63 -29.11 17.00 4.29
CA GLY A 63 -30.35 16.28 4.65
C GLY A 63 -31.43 17.13 5.34
N HIS A 64 -31.16 18.39 5.70
CA HIS A 64 -32.10 19.28 6.39
C HIS A 64 -32.79 20.32 5.48
N GLY A 65 -32.48 20.35 4.17
CA GLY A 65 -33.12 21.22 3.19
C GLY A 65 -33.72 20.40 2.07
N GLY A 66 -35.01 20.06 2.19
CA GLY A 66 -35.72 19.15 1.28
C GLY A 66 -35.40 19.36 -0.20
N ALA A 67 -34.62 18.43 -0.76
CA ALA A 67 -34.47 18.25 -2.19
C ALA A 67 -34.28 16.75 -2.46
N THR A 68 -35.36 16.12 -2.90
CA THR A 68 -35.35 14.78 -3.51
C THR A 68 -34.76 14.89 -4.90
N GLU A 69 -33.43 14.96 -5.02
CA GLU A 69 -32.78 14.80 -6.33
C GLU A 69 -31.39 14.16 -6.18
N GLY A 70 -31.33 12.87 -6.53
CA GLY A 70 -30.12 12.20 -6.99
C GLY A 70 -28.95 12.08 -6.00
N ALA A 71 -29.09 11.28 -4.96
CA ALA A 71 -27.95 10.73 -4.20
C ALA A 71 -27.15 9.74 -5.07
N ARG A 72 -26.53 10.22 -6.15
CA ARG A 72 -25.49 9.47 -6.86
C ARG A 72 -24.28 9.44 -5.93
N ARG A 73 -24.07 8.30 -5.29
CA ARG A 73 -22.88 7.99 -4.46
C ARG A 73 -21.63 8.27 -5.30
N GLY A 74 -20.97 9.41 -5.04
CA GLY A 74 -19.74 9.81 -5.72
C GLY A 74 -18.52 9.01 -5.25
N LYS A 75 -17.41 9.13 -6.00
CA LYS A 75 -16.10 8.53 -5.69
C LYS A 75 -15.61 8.79 -4.25
N GLU A 76 -16.09 9.85 -3.60
CA GLU A 76 -15.80 10.22 -2.21
C GLU A 76 -16.32 9.20 -1.17
N THR A 77 -17.30 8.36 -1.51
CA THR A 77 -17.79 7.29 -0.62
C THR A 77 -17.07 5.97 -0.83
N ASN A 78 -16.19 5.87 -1.84
CA ASN A 78 -15.50 4.67 -2.21
C ASN A 78 -14.12 4.64 -1.53
N GLN A 79 -14.04 4.01 -0.36
CA GLN A 79 -12.80 3.86 0.43
C GLN A 79 -11.66 3.15 -0.32
N LEU A 80 -11.93 2.62 -1.52
CA LEU A 80 -10.93 2.07 -2.44
C LEU A 80 -10.01 3.12 -3.07
N ALA A 81 -10.36 4.41 -3.02
CA ALA A 81 -9.53 5.51 -3.52
C ALA A 81 -8.59 6.13 -2.47
N LEU A 82 -8.54 5.56 -1.25
CA LEU A 82 -7.62 6.01 -0.21
C LEU A 82 -6.20 5.56 -0.55
N GLY A 83 -5.31 6.53 -0.74
CA GLY A 83 -3.86 6.34 -0.90
C GLY A 83 -3.09 7.25 0.05
N TYR A 84 -1.84 6.88 0.32
CA TYR A 84 -0.91 7.56 1.22
C TYR A 84 0.25 8.21 0.45
N ARG A 85 0.01 8.71 -0.78
CA ARG A 85 1.06 9.25 -1.66
C ARG A 85 1.91 10.34 -1.01
N GLU A 86 1.28 11.19 -0.20
CA GLU A 86 1.93 12.27 0.55
C GLU A 86 2.36 11.84 1.97
N GLY A 87 2.24 10.54 2.28
CA GLY A 87 2.51 9.99 3.60
C GLY A 87 4.01 9.72 3.82
N PRO A 88 4.43 9.57 5.08
CA PRO A 88 5.84 9.38 5.46
C PRO A 88 6.42 8.01 5.04
N LEU A 89 5.58 7.13 4.51
CA LEU A 89 5.94 5.78 4.07
C LEU A 89 5.84 5.60 2.54
N ALA A 90 5.71 6.69 1.78
CA ALA A 90 5.65 6.67 0.32
C ALA A 90 7.00 7.06 -0.29
N PHE A 91 7.88 6.07 -0.49
CA PHE A 91 9.20 6.26 -1.08
C PHE A 91 9.16 6.07 -2.60
N GLU A 92 9.01 7.15 -3.36
CA GLU A 92 9.07 7.10 -4.82
C GLU A 92 10.53 7.17 -5.31
N GLY A 93 10.89 6.23 -6.19
CA GLY A 93 12.26 6.09 -6.71
C GLY A 93 12.34 5.70 -8.17
N ARG A 94 11.21 5.56 -8.88
CA ARG A 94 11.22 5.39 -10.34
C ARG A 94 11.27 6.75 -11.03
N THR A 95 12.19 6.89 -11.97
CA THR A 95 12.44 8.18 -12.65
C THR A 95 11.41 8.49 -13.72
N ALA A 96 11.01 7.47 -14.49
CA ALA A 96 10.05 7.61 -15.59
C ALA A 96 9.11 6.39 -15.66
N PRO A 97 8.25 6.20 -14.64
CA PRO A 97 7.33 5.06 -14.61
C PRO A 97 6.32 5.11 -15.78
N ASP A 98 6.23 4.02 -16.54
CA ASP A 98 5.28 3.81 -17.64
C ASP A 98 3.93 3.25 -17.18
N GLY A 99 3.84 2.81 -15.92
CA GLY A 99 2.60 2.44 -15.24
C GLY A 99 2.00 3.57 -14.39
N THR A 100 0.76 3.38 -13.92
CA THR A 100 0.03 4.37 -13.11
C THR A 100 0.28 4.28 -11.60
N LEU A 101 0.77 3.15 -11.09
CA LEU A 101 0.99 2.90 -9.66
C LEU A 101 2.12 3.78 -9.11
N ARG A 102 1.91 4.40 -7.94
CA ARG A 102 2.90 5.22 -7.23
C ARG A 102 3.05 4.79 -5.78
N ALA A 103 4.18 5.14 -5.15
CA ALA A 103 4.35 4.93 -3.72
C ALA A 103 3.18 5.56 -2.94
N GLY A 104 2.73 4.87 -1.90
CA GLY A 104 1.54 5.21 -1.11
C GLY A 104 0.22 4.71 -1.70
N ASP A 105 0.17 4.25 -2.95
CA ASP A 105 -1.07 3.69 -3.51
C ASP A 105 -1.40 2.32 -2.94
N ARG A 106 -2.70 2.02 -2.85
CA ARG A 106 -3.14 0.64 -2.68
C ARG A 106 -2.83 -0.13 -3.96
N VAL A 107 -2.20 -1.29 -3.80
CA VAL A 107 -1.78 -2.08 -4.95
C VAL A 107 -2.99 -2.76 -5.61
N PRO A 108 -3.16 -2.68 -6.95
CA PRO A 108 -4.23 -3.41 -7.64
C PRO A 108 -3.86 -4.88 -7.77
N ASP A 109 -4.88 -5.73 -7.77
CA ASP A 109 -4.73 -7.15 -8.07
C ASP A 109 -4.53 -7.35 -9.58
N ALA A 110 -3.84 -8.42 -9.96
CA ALA A 110 -3.62 -8.78 -11.35
C ALA A 110 -3.39 -10.29 -11.46
N ARG A 111 -3.71 -10.87 -12.62
CA ARG A 111 -3.17 -12.19 -12.97
C ARG A 111 -1.73 -12.01 -13.41
N CYS A 112 -0.83 -12.81 -12.86
CA CYS A 112 0.58 -12.77 -13.18
C CYS A 112 1.18 -14.15 -13.38
N VAL A 113 2.31 -14.16 -14.08
CA VAL A 113 3.19 -15.32 -14.19
C VAL A 113 4.45 -15.00 -13.39
N THR A 114 4.80 -15.86 -12.43
CA THR A 114 6.03 -15.70 -11.64
C THR A 114 7.27 -15.98 -12.51
N GLY A 115 8.46 -15.61 -12.05
CA GLY A 115 9.72 -15.92 -12.74
C GLY A 115 9.97 -17.43 -12.91
N GLY A 116 9.29 -18.28 -12.13
CA GLY A 116 9.30 -19.74 -12.27
C GLY A 116 8.26 -20.29 -13.25
N GLY A 117 7.42 -19.43 -13.86
CA GLY A 117 6.40 -19.82 -14.84
C GLY A 117 5.03 -20.16 -14.23
N GLU A 118 4.83 -20.00 -12.92
CA GLU A 118 3.56 -20.30 -12.27
C GLU A 118 2.53 -19.18 -12.49
N GLN A 119 1.29 -19.55 -12.83
CA GLN A 119 0.17 -18.61 -12.94
C GLN A 119 -0.48 -18.39 -11.57
N VAL A 120 -0.50 -17.15 -11.09
CA VAL A 120 -1.05 -16.80 -9.78
C VAL A 120 -1.84 -15.47 -9.85
N ARG A 121 -2.65 -15.20 -8.82
CA ARG A 121 -3.17 -13.85 -8.58
C ARG A 121 -2.18 -13.12 -7.69
N LEU A 122 -1.93 -11.85 -8.00
CA LEU A 122 -1.01 -11.05 -7.21
C LEU A 122 -1.43 -10.99 -5.74
N PHE A 123 -2.73 -10.86 -5.47
CA PHE A 123 -3.25 -10.85 -4.10
C PHE A 123 -3.06 -12.18 -3.35
N ASP A 124 -2.84 -13.30 -4.04
CA ASP A 124 -2.48 -14.56 -3.37
C ASP A 124 -1.05 -14.49 -2.82
N LEU A 125 -0.15 -13.78 -3.51
CA LEU A 125 1.23 -13.54 -3.05
C LEU A 125 1.31 -12.59 -1.86
N LEU A 126 0.31 -11.70 -1.69
CA LEU A 126 0.24 -10.73 -0.59
C LEU A 126 -0.41 -11.28 0.69
N ARG A 127 -0.82 -12.56 0.70
CA ARG A 127 -1.53 -13.15 1.85
C ARG A 127 -0.60 -13.41 3.03
N GLY A 128 -0.56 -12.47 3.94
CA GLY A 128 0.10 -12.63 5.23
C GLY A 128 0.60 -11.33 5.81
N PRO A 129 1.19 -11.36 7.02
CA PRO A 129 1.74 -10.19 7.69
C PRO A 129 3.18 -9.85 7.22
N HIS A 130 3.57 -10.23 6.00
CA HIS A 130 4.92 -10.02 5.46
C HIS A 130 4.94 -8.84 4.48
N PHE A 131 6.12 -8.26 4.29
CA PHE A 131 6.36 -7.40 3.14
C PHE A 131 6.46 -8.26 1.88
N THR A 132 6.07 -7.69 0.74
CA THR A 132 6.24 -8.35 -0.56
C THR A 132 7.11 -7.48 -1.44
N LEU A 133 8.29 -7.96 -1.83
CA LEU A 133 9.18 -7.31 -2.76
C LEU A 133 8.99 -7.92 -4.15
N LEU A 134 8.58 -7.11 -5.12
CA LEU A 134 8.39 -7.54 -6.50
C LEU A 134 9.46 -6.93 -7.40
N ALA A 135 10.01 -7.75 -8.29
CA ALA A 135 10.79 -7.29 -9.43
C ALA A 135 10.06 -7.63 -10.73
N ARG A 136 10.05 -6.70 -11.68
CA ARG A 136 9.40 -6.87 -12.99
C ARG A 136 10.28 -6.33 -14.11
N GLY A 137 10.00 -6.74 -15.34
CA GLY A 137 10.59 -6.15 -16.55
C GLY A 137 12.09 -6.44 -16.66
N GLY A 138 12.56 -7.53 -16.05
CA GLY A 138 13.99 -7.85 -15.98
C GLY A 138 14.75 -7.15 -14.85
N ALA A 139 14.08 -6.39 -13.97
CA ALA A 139 14.71 -5.89 -12.76
C ALA A 139 15.21 -7.05 -11.88
N THR A 140 16.33 -6.83 -11.20
CA THR A 140 16.92 -7.82 -10.29
C THR A 140 16.48 -7.52 -8.86
N LEU A 141 15.98 -8.53 -8.15
CA LEU A 141 15.61 -8.39 -6.75
C LEU A 141 16.84 -8.03 -5.91
N PRO A 142 16.82 -6.92 -5.14
CA PRO A 142 17.85 -6.67 -4.15
C PRO A 142 17.79 -7.73 -3.04
N ARG A 143 18.95 -8.03 -2.45
CA ARG A 143 19.01 -8.86 -1.24
C ARG A 143 18.56 -8.02 -0.05
N ILE A 144 17.64 -8.54 0.75
CA ILE A 144 17.22 -7.97 2.03
C ILE A 144 17.64 -8.95 3.11
N ASP A 145 18.33 -8.47 4.13
CA ASP A 145 18.68 -9.26 5.32
C ASP A 145 17.50 -9.24 6.29
N ALA A 146 16.60 -10.18 6.08
CA ALA A 146 15.40 -10.37 6.88
C ALA A 146 15.05 -11.86 6.90
N ASP A 147 14.36 -12.28 7.96
CA ASP A 147 13.81 -13.62 8.00
C ASP A 147 12.87 -13.86 6.81
N ALA A 148 12.89 -15.08 6.27
CA ALA A 148 12.07 -15.45 5.12
C ALA A 148 10.56 -15.30 5.36
N HIS A 149 10.11 -15.25 6.62
CA HIS A 149 8.71 -15.01 6.98
C HIS A 149 8.33 -13.52 7.01
N LEU A 150 9.32 -12.62 6.97
CA LEU A 150 9.13 -11.18 7.08
C LEU A 150 9.08 -10.50 5.71
N VAL A 151 9.87 -10.99 4.75
CA VAL A 151 9.90 -10.46 3.38
C VAL A 151 9.81 -11.60 2.37
N HIS A 152 8.77 -11.57 1.55
CA HIS A 152 8.61 -12.48 0.42
C HIS A 152 9.01 -11.77 -0.87
N ALA A 153 9.99 -12.31 -1.59
CA ALA A 153 10.52 -11.71 -2.81
C ALA A 153 10.10 -12.53 -4.04
N HIS A 154 9.52 -11.86 -5.04
CA HIS A 154 9.04 -12.50 -6.26
C HIS A 154 9.45 -11.72 -7.51
N THR A 155 9.90 -12.45 -8.53
CA THR A 155 10.02 -11.90 -9.89
C THR A 155 8.73 -12.17 -10.63
N LEU A 156 8.20 -11.17 -11.33
CA LEU A 156 7.03 -11.29 -12.21
C LEU A 156 7.49 -11.25 -13.66
N ALA A 157 7.28 -12.36 -14.38
CA ALA A 157 7.56 -12.46 -15.81
C ALA A 157 6.49 -11.73 -16.62
N GLU A 158 5.22 -12.01 -16.34
CA GLU A 158 4.07 -11.46 -17.07
C GLU A 158 3.00 -10.92 -16.13
N LEU A 159 2.26 -9.94 -16.62
CA LEU A 159 1.05 -9.39 -16.00
C LEU A 159 -0.02 -9.31 -17.08
N ASP A 160 -1.28 -9.51 -16.70
CA ASP A 160 -2.41 -9.16 -17.56
C ASP A 160 -2.46 -7.65 -17.89
N GLU A 161 -3.35 -7.26 -18.79
CA GLU A 161 -3.48 -5.86 -19.24
C GLU A 161 -3.70 -4.87 -18.09
N HIS A 162 -4.51 -5.27 -17.09
CA HIS A 162 -4.79 -4.44 -15.94
C HIS A 162 -3.55 -4.24 -15.05
N GLY A 163 -2.82 -5.33 -14.78
CA GLY A 163 -1.55 -5.28 -14.08
C GLY A 163 -0.50 -4.49 -14.84
N ALA A 164 -0.36 -4.69 -16.15
CA ALA A 164 0.60 -3.96 -16.97
C ALA A 164 0.32 -2.45 -16.96
N ALA A 165 -0.94 -2.01 -17.02
CA ALA A 165 -1.30 -0.60 -16.92
C ALA A 165 -0.97 0.03 -15.55
N ALA A 166 -0.99 -0.76 -14.48
CA ALA A 166 -0.66 -0.29 -13.13
C ALA A 166 0.84 -0.32 -12.86
N TYR A 167 1.46 -1.48 -12.99
CA TYR A 167 2.86 -1.69 -12.63
C TYR A 167 3.83 -1.22 -13.71
N GLY A 168 3.36 -1.06 -14.95
CA GLY A 168 4.20 -0.75 -16.10
C GLY A 168 4.75 -2.01 -16.77
N THR A 169 5.55 -1.81 -17.81
CA THR A 169 6.26 -2.87 -18.54
C THR A 169 7.77 -2.73 -18.44
N ALA A 170 8.25 -1.52 -18.15
CA ALA A 170 9.64 -1.24 -17.89
C ALA A 170 10.16 -2.00 -16.64
N PRO A 171 11.49 -2.24 -16.54
CA PRO A 171 12.10 -2.74 -15.32
C PRO A 171 11.70 -1.91 -14.10
N GLY A 172 11.37 -2.57 -12.99
CA GLY A 172 11.07 -1.88 -11.74
C GLY A 172 10.96 -2.79 -10.53
N LEU A 173 11.18 -2.18 -9.36
CA LEU A 173 11.06 -2.75 -8.03
C LEU A 173 9.87 -2.15 -7.29
N PHE A 174 9.15 -2.98 -6.55
CA PHE A 174 7.97 -2.59 -5.78
C PHE A 174 8.01 -3.25 -4.41
N LEU A 175 8.14 -2.46 -3.34
CA LEU A 175 8.05 -2.94 -1.97
C LEU A 175 6.65 -2.69 -1.43
N ILE A 176 5.88 -3.75 -1.27
CA ILE A 176 4.49 -3.72 -0.80
C ILE A 176 4.48 -4.03 0.70
N ARG A 177 3.78 -3.19 1.46
CA ARG A 177 3.58 -3.33 2.90
C ARG A 177 2.61 -4.47 3.23
N PRO A 178 2.64 -5.00 4.47
CA PRO A 178 1.67 -6.00 4.93
C PRO A 178 0.20 -5.57 4.79
N ASP A 179 -0.07 -4.26 4.76
CA ASP A 179 -1.41 -3.70 4.57
C ASP A 179 -1.86 -3.53 3.11
N GLY A 180 -1.04 -3.98 2.14
CA GLY A 180 -1.37 -3.95 0.71
C GLY A 180 -1.19 -2.58 0.06
N TYR A 181 -0.44 -1.68 0.70
CA TYR A 181 -0.04 -0.40 0.14
C TYR A 181 1.41 -0.45 -0.36
N LEU A 182 1.70 0.23 -1.47
CA LEU A 182 3.05 0.34 -1.99
C LEU A 182 3.86 1.26 -1.07
N GLY A 183 4.88 0.73 -0.40
CA GLY A 183 5.76 1.51 0.48
C GLY A 183 6.92 2.15 -0.29
N ALA A 184 7.51 1.44 -1.24
CA ALA A 184 8.62 1.96 -2.02
C ALA A 184 8.62 1.46 -3.46
N THR A 185 9.16 2.26 -4.38
CA THR A 185 9.34 1.93 -5.79
C THR A 185 10.72 2.36 -6.26
N GLY A 186 11.32 1.64 -7.22
CA GLY A 186 12.65 1.96 -7.73
C GLY A 186 12.92 1.37 -9.11
N ASP A 187 13.81 1.99 -9.88
CA ASP A 187 14.18 1.48 -11.22
C ASP A 187 15.08 0.23 -11.10
N THR A 188 16.17 0.34 -10.33
CA THR A 188 17.17 -0.73 -10.13
C THR A 188 17.51 -0.97 -8.65
N ALA A 189 17.20 -0.02 -7.79
CA ALA A 189 17.34 -0.10 -6.35
C ALA A 189 16.18 0.67 -5.70
N LEU A 190 15.82 0.29 -4.47
CA LEU A 190 14.86 1.07 -3.67
C LEU A 190 15.54 2.36 -3.15
N PRO A 191 14.77 3.43 -2.90
CA PRO A 191 15.29 4.67 -2.33
C PRO A 191 16.05 4.45 -1.03
N SER A 192 17.10 5.24 -0.81
CA SER A 192 17.88 5.22 0.43
C SER A 192 16.97 5.49 1.64
N GLY A 193 17.15 4.73 2.72
CA GLY A 193 16.35 4.88 3.95
C GLY A 193 14.98 4.19 3.90
N ALA A 194 14.53 3.73 2.73
CA ALA A 194 13.21 3.11 2.61
C ALA A 194 13.10 1.81 3.40
N LEU A 195 14.11 0.93 3.30
CA LEU A 195 14.12 -0.35 4.04
C LEU A 195 14.23 -0.11 5.54
N GLU A 196 15.15 0.77 5.95
CA GLU A 196 15.40 1.12 7.35
C GLU A 196 14.16 1.71 8.01
N ARG A 197 13.38 2.51 7.26
CA ARG A 197 12.10 3.06 7.72
C ARG A 197 11.10 1.97 8.11
N PHE A 198 11.15 0.81 7.45
CA PHE A 198 10.30 -0.34 7.73
C PHE A 198 10.91 -1.35 8.72
N GLY A 199 12.12 -1.07 9.24
CA GLY A 199 12.88 -2.02 10.06
C GLY A 199 13.45 -3.18 9.27
N LEU A 200 13.75 -2.96 7.98
CA LEU A 200 14.41 -3.91 7.09
C LEU A 200 15.84 -3.43 6.82
N ALA A 201 16.76 -4.35 6.56
CA ALA A 201 18.14 -4.03 6.22
C ALA A 201 18.51 -4.56 4.82
N PRO A 202 19.28 -3.81 4.02
CA PRO A 202 19.86 -4.35 2.80
C PRO A 202 20.85 -5.47 3.15
N GLY A 203 20.84 -6.57 2.39
CA GLY A 203 21.78 -7.66 2.60
C GLY A 203 23.18 -7.32 2.08
N THR A 204 24.20 -7.68 2.85
CA THR A 204 25.60 -7.62 2.39
C THR A 204 25.85 -8.65 1.29
N ARG A 205 26.59 -8.26 0.24
CA ARG A 205 27.12 -9.23 -0.74
C ARG A 205 28.07 -10.17 0.01
N CYS A 206 27.88 -11.47 -0.15
CA CYS A 206 28.95 -12.43 0.10
C CYS A 206 29.82 -12.41 -1.16
N ASP A 207 31.09 -12.07 -1.00
CA ASP A 207 32.11 -12.23 -2.06
C ASP A 207 32.27 -13.70 -2.47
#